data_AF-A0A147BGK6-F1
#
_entry.id   AF-A0A147BGK6-F1
#
_cell.length_a   1.000
_cell.length_b   1.000
_cell.length_c   1.000
_cell.angle_alpha   90.00
_cell.angle_beta   90.00
_cell.angle_gamma   90.00
#
_symmetry.space_group_name_H-M   'P 1'
#
loop_
_entity.id
_entity.type
_entity.pdbx_description
1 polymer ?
#
loop_
_entity_poly.entity_id
_entity_poly.type
_entity_poly.pdbx_seq_one_letter_code
_entity_poly.pdbx_strand_id
1 'polypeptide(L)'
;MILQVSLVVLGLRLVAAISLKLGCNVELLDKCGADLVIFGTGPKVPENTKDLLAQCEVEFAAGVCARQFANRCLPPLPRGMVVVILEGISQEVSSKCNVTNPLHNEFLKYASCMNKVGDALHKCMKKLTLSLDYSASIEPHLRVGRSCCNFAEYLTCSGDAMKKECGEEAEEYLKKLLTRSAGDFIEIACINHRTDFESCKSSANVVDMSTTRITSLLSPMAKLVSAEG
;
A
#
# COMPACT_ATOMS: atom_id res chain seq x y z
N MET A 1 3.81 63.22 -36.18
CA MET A 1 3.51 63.09 -34.73
C MET A 1 2.79 61.77 -34.54
N ILE A 2 3.45 60.83 -33.85
CA ILE A 2 2.94 59.58 -33.22
C ILE A 2 2.43 58.48 -34.16
N LEU A 3 3.34 57.54 -34.47
CA LEU A 3 3.06 56.19 -34.94
C LEU A 3 2.86 55.31 -33.70
N GLN A 4 1.64 54.79 -33.45
CA GLN A 4 1.41 53.82 -32.37
C GLN A 4 1.81 52.42 -32.85
N VAL A 5 2.92 51.91 -32.31
CA VAL A 5 3.35 50.52 -32.49
C VAL A 5 2.65 49.66 -31.44
N SER A 6 1.68 48.86 -31.88
CA SER A 6 1.05 47.83 -31.05
C SER A 6 2.05 46.69 -30.81
N LEU A 7 2.56 46.59 -29.59
CA LEU A 7 3.43 45.52 -29.12
C LEU A 7 2.57 44.28 -28.81
N VAL A 8 2.43 43.36 -29.78
CA VAL A 8 1.83 42.05 -29.54
C VAL A 8 2.85 41.20 -28.78
N VAL A 9 2.68 41.12 -27.45
CA VAL A 9 3.45 40.20 -26.60
C VAL A 9 2.92 38.79 -26.87
N LEU A 10 3.54 38.09 -27.81
CA LEU A 10 3.34 36.66 -28.03
C LEU A 10 3.95 35.92 -26.84
N GLY A 11 3.15 35.71 -25.80
CA GLY A 11 3.53 34.91 -24.63
C GLY A 11 3.75 33.46 -25.04
N LEU A 12 4.99 33.09 -25.30
CA LEU A 12 5.41 31.70 -25.50
C LEU A 12 5.13 30.96 -24.18
N ARG A 13 3.99 30.26 -24.08
CA ARG A 13 3.79 29.29 -23.01
C ARG A 13 4.72 28.12 -23.29
N LEU A 14 5.91 28.14 -22.67
CA LEU A 14 6.70 26.92 -22.49
C LEU A 14 5.82 25.95 -21.68
N VAL A 15 5.18 25.03 -22.38
CA VAL A 15 4.70 23.79 -21.77
C VAL A 15 5.97 23.04 -21.41
N ALA A 16 6.42 23.19 -20.17
CA ALA A 16 7.47 22.34 -19.63
C ALA A 16 6.93 20.91 -19.64
N ALA A 17 7.30 20.14 -20.66
CA ALA A 17 7.09 18.71 -20.65
C ALA A 17 7.79 18.18 -19.39
N ILE A 18 7.01 17.66 -18.45
CA ILE A 18 7.54 16.98 -17.26
C ILE A 18 8.34 15.79 -17.80
N SER A 19 9.66 15.97 -17.90
CA SER A 19 10.56 14.88 -18.24
C SER A 19 10.50 13.91 -17.07
N LEU A 20 9.77 12.81 -17.21
CA LEU A 20 9.85 11.68 -16.28
C LEU A 20 11.34 11.35 -16.14
N LYS A 21 11.89 11.52 -14.93
CA LYS A 21 13.29 11.20 -14.64
C LYS A 21 13.55 9.77 -15.12
N LEU A 22 14.62 9.57 -15.89
CA LEU A 22 15.02 8.24 -16.37
C LEU A 22 15.05 7.25 -15.19
N GLY A 23 14.31 6.15 -15.29
CA GLY A 23 14.18 5.14 -14.23
C GLY A 23 13.01 5.33 -13.26
N CYS A 24 12.19 6.37 -13.40
CA CYS A 24 11.01 6.61 -12.58
C CYS A 24 9.74 6.09 -13.27
N ASN A 25 9.57 4.76 -13.28
CA ASN A 25 8.36 4.09 -13.74
C ASN A 25 7.61 3.50 -12.54
N VAL A 26 6.31 3.77 -12.41
CA VAL A 26 5.46 3.23 -11.32
C VAL A 26 5.43 1.70 -11.27
N GLU A 27 5.69 1.00 -12.37
CA GLU A 27 5.87 -0.45 -12.42
C GLU A 27 7.11 -0.92 -11.63
N LEU A 28 8.15 -0.07 -11.51
CA LEU A 28 9.30 -0.37 -10.68
C LEU A 28 8.94 -0.31 -9.20
N LEU A 29 8.11 0.65 -8.79
CA LEU A 29 7.60 0.70 -7.42
C LEU A 29 6.71 -0.52 -7.12
N ASP A 30 5.87 -0.92 -8.07
CA ASP A 30 5.06 -2.14 -7.94
C ASP A 30 5.94 -3.37 -7.71
N LYS A 31 6.99 -3.54 -8.53
CA LYS A 31 7.96 -4.64 -8.38
C LYS A 31 8.71 -4.58 -7.06
N CYS A 32 9.23 -3.41 -6.66
CA CYS A 32 9.92 -3.26 -5.38
C CYS A 32 9.00 -3.60 -4.20
N GLY A 33 7.71 -3.32 -4.32
CA GLY A 33 6.74 -3.53 -3.24
C GLY A 33 6.06 -4.89 -3.24
N ALA A 34 6.31 -5.75 -4.22
CA ALA A 34 5.61 -7.04 -4.37
C ALA A 34 5.92 -7.97 -3.19
N ASP A 35 7.18 -8.01 -2.75
CA ASP A 35 7.62 -8.89 -1.67
C ASP A 35 7.47 -8.26 -0.26
N LEU A 36 7.10 -6.98 -0.17
CA LEU A 36 6.94 -6.27 1.11
C LEU A 36 5.58 -6.49 1.78
N VAL A 37 4.61 -6.94 0.99
CA VAL A 37 3.21 -7.03 1.42
C VAL A 37 2.89 -8.48 1.71
N ILE A 38 2.60 -8.78 2.98
CA ILE A 38 2.16 -10.12 3.37
C ILE A 38 0.90 -10.51 2.59
N PHE A 39 0.90 -11.70 2.01
CA PHE A 39 -0.14 -12.19 1.11
C PHE A 39 -0.36 -11.36 -0.17
N GLY A 40 0.58 -10.48 -0.56
CA GLY A 40 0.51 -9.70 -1.80
C GLY A 40 0.70 -10.56 -3.05
N THR A 41 1.71 -11.42 -3.05
CA THR A 41 2.12 -12.24 -4.21
C THR A 41 1.68 -13.70 -4.14
N GLY A 42 1.17 -14.16 -2.99
CA GLY A 42 0.69 -15.53 -2.85
C GLY A 42 0.11 -15.86 -1.47
N PRO A 43 -0.39 -17.09 -1.28
CA PRO A 43 -1.14 -17.48 -0.08
C PRO A 43 -0.27 -18.06 1.04
N LYS A 44 1.06 -17.93 0.99
CA LYS A 44 1.96 -18.60 1.93
C LYS A 44 2.92 -17.65 2.63
N VAL A 45 3.21 -17.99 3.87
CA VAL A 45 4.23 -17.39 4.73
C VAL A 45 5.12 -18.47 5.34
N PRO A 46 6.33 -18.14 5.81
CA PRO A 46 7.26 -19.09 6.38
C PRO A 46 6.78 -19.61 7.74
N GLU A 47 6.86 -20.92 7.97
CA GLU A 47 6.39 -21.57 9.21
C GLU A 47 7.51 -21.89 10.20
N ASN A 48 8.77 -21.62 9.82
CA ASN A 48 9.92 -21.90 10.66
C ASN A 48 10.96 -20.78 10.53
N THR A 49 11.84 -20.68 11.52
CA THR A 49 12.88 -19.64 11.60
C THR A 49 13.78 -19.60 10.37
N LYS A 50 14.16 -20.75 9.82
CA LYS A 50 15.07 -20.80 8.65
C LYS A 50 14.42 -20.15 7.44
N ASP A 51 13.20 -20.56 7.10
CA ASP A 51 12.49 -20.03 5.94
C ASP A 51 12.07 -18.57 6.17
N LEU A 52 11.77 -18.18 7.41
CA LEU A 52 11.48 -16.80 7.77
C LEU A 52 12.68 -15.89 7.52
N LEU A 53 13.87 -16.29 7.98
CA LEU A 53 15.09 -15.50 7.78
C LEU A 53 15.48 -15.41 6.30
N ALA A 54 15.24 -16.44 5.51
CA ALA A 54 15.43 -16.37 4.06
C ALA A 54 14.47 -15.35 3.41
N GLN A 55 13.20 -15.32 3.84
CA GLN A 55 12.25 -14.31 3.36
C GLN A 55 12.62 -12.90 3.83
N CYS A 56 13.18 -12.75 5.04
CA CYS A 56 13.63 -11.46 5.55
C CYS A 56 14.68 -10.80 4.65
N GLU A 57 15.63 -11.57 4.10
CA GLU A 57 16.63 -11.04 3.17
C GLU A 57 15.97 -10.42 1.92
N VAL A 58 14.94 -11.08 1.40
CA VAL A 58 14.15 -10.59 0.24
C VAL A 58 13.39 -9.32 0.62
N GLU A 59 12.70 -9.33 1.76
CA GLU A 59 11.91 -8.18 2.26
C GLU A 59 12.79 -6.95 2.53
N PHE A 60 13.99 -7.12 3.12
CA PHE A 60 14.92 -6.01 3.34
C PHE A 60 15.41 -5.42 2.02
N ALA A 61 15.76 -6.25 1.03
CA ALA A 61 16.18 -5.79 -0.28
C ALA A 61 15.05 -5.03 -1.01
N ALA A 62 13.83 -5.56 -0.94
CA ALA A 62 12.62 -4.94 -1.47
C ALA A 62 12.34 -3.57 -0.80
N GLY A 63 12.53 -3.48 0.51
CA GLY A 63 12.40 -2.22 1.28
C GLY A 63 13.39 -1.15 0.83
N VAL A 64 14.65 -1.53 0.60
CA VAL A 64 15.67 -0.62 0.05
C VAL A 64 15.28 -0.14 -1.35
N CYS A 65 14.83 -1.05 -2.21
CA CYS A 65 14.36 -0.75 -3.58
C CYS A 65 13.24 0.30 -3.56
N ALA A 66 12.18 0.05 -2.77
CA ALA A 66 11.01 0.92 -2.71
C ALA A 66 11.35 2.30 -2.13
N ARG A 67 12.20 2.36 -1.10
CA ARG A 67 12.62 3.64 -0.48
C ARG A 67 13.48 4.47 -1.42
N GLN A 68 14.41 3.85 -2.15
CA GLN A 68 15.21 4.53 -3.17
C GLN A 68 14.33 5.08 -4.30
N PHE A 69 13.35 4.31 -4.77
CA PHE A 69 12.37 4.79 -5.74
C PHE A 69 11.61 6.01 -5.21
N ALA A 70 11.01 5.91 -4.02
CA ALA A 70 10.23 7.00 -3.42
C ALA A 70 11.04 8.30 -3.32
N ASN A 71 12.28 8.21 -2.84
CA ASN A 71 13.18 9.36 -2.69
C ASN A 71 13.57 10.01 -4.03
N ARG A 72 13.79 9.20 -5.07
CA ARG A 72 14.24 9.70 -6.38
C ARG A 72 13.09 10.23 -7.24
N CYS A 73 11.96 9.55 -7.20
CA CYS A 73 10.92 9.61 -8.22
C CYS A 73 9.62 10.28 -7.77
N LEU A 74 9.24 10.18 -6.49
CA LEU A 74 7.98 10.75 -6.03
C LEU A 74 8.14 12.22 -5.65
N PRO A 75 7.13 13.08 -5.91
CA PRO A 75 7.11 14.44 -5.41
C PRO A 75 6.92 14.46 -3.88
N PRO A 76 7.14 15.59 -3.19
CA PRO A 76 7.27 15.64 -1.74
C PRO A 76 6.11 14.99 -0.96
N LEU A 77 4.86 15.25 -1.35
CA LEU A 77 3.70 14.74 -0.64
C LEU A 77 3.50 13.21 -0.84
N PRO A 78 3.41 12.66 -2.07
CA PRO A 78 3.39 11.21 -2.28
C PRO A 78 4.62 10.49 -1.71
N ARG A 79 5.80 11.12 -1.75
CA ARG A 79 7.01 10.57 -1.14
C ARG A 79 6.83 10.40 0.37
N GLY A 80 6.39 11.45 1.07
CA GLY A 80 6.16 11.39 2.51
C GLY A 80 5.20 10.26 2.87
N MET A 81 4.11 10.14 2.12
CA MET A 81 3.11 9.08 2.32
C MET A 81 3.72 7.68 2.18
N VAL A 82 4.37 7.40 1.04
CA VAL A 82 5.01 6.10 0.78
C VAL A 82 6.11 5.78 1.78
N VAL A 83 6.91 6.77 2.19
CA VAL A 83 7.99 6.57 3.18
C VAL A 83 7.44 6.19 4.55
N VAL A 84 6.33 6.79 5.00
CA VAL A 84 5.70 6.41 6.29
C VAL A 84 5.20 4.96 6.26
N ILE A 85 4.58 4.54 5.15
CA ILE A 85 4.12 3.14 5.01
C ILE A 85 5.31 2.18 4.98
N LEU A 86 6.36 2.51 4.22
CA LEU A 86 7.59 1.71 4.19
C LEU A 86 8.26 1.63 5.56
N GLU A 87 8.11 2.64 6.41
CA GLU A 87 8.60 2.62 7.78
C GLU A 87 7.82 1.61 8.63
N GLY A 88 6.49 1.62 8.57
CA GLY A 88 5.65 0.62 9.25
C GLY A 88 5.99 -0.81 8.82
N ILE A 89 6.10 -1.05 7.51
CA ILE A 89 6.51 -2.36 6.96
C ILE A 89 7.91 -2.72 7.47
N SER A 90 8.87 -1.80 7.39
CA SER A 90 10.26 -2.05 7.83
C SER A 90 10.34 -2.41 9.31
N GLN A 91 9.51 -1.81 10.15
CA GLN A 91 9.46 -2.12 11.58
C GLN A 91 8.87 -3.51 11.83
N GLU A 92 7.78 -3.87 11.14
CA GLU A 92 7.20 -5.22 11.26
C GLU A 92 8.18 -6.29 10.77
N VAL A 93 8.79 -6.08 9.59
CA VAL A 93 9.84 -6.96 9.03
C VAL A 93 10.99 -7.09 10.02
N SER A 94 11.60 -5.98 10.47
CA SER A 94 12.73 -6.02 11.40
C SER A 94 12.39 -6.76 12.71
N SER A 95 11.15 -6.59 13.20
CA SER A 95 10.71 -7.23 14.44
C SER A 95 10.50 -8.74 14.29
N LYS A 96 9.82 -9.20 13.23
CA LYS A 96 9.65 -10.64 12.99
C LYS A 96 10.97 -11.32 12.57
N CYS A 97 11.91 -10.57 12.00
CA CYS A 97 13.20 -11.09 11.55
C CYS A 97 14.27 -11.14 12.66
N ASN A 98 14.06 -10.43 13.77
CA ASN A 98 14.96 -10.50 14.91
C ASN A 98 14.57 -11.65 15.85
N VAL A 99 15.37 -12.72 15.88
CA VAL A 99 15.14 -13.92 16.71
C VAL A 99 15.02 -13.65 18.21
N THR A 100 15.51 -12.51 18.70
CA THR A 100 15.40 -12.11 20.12
C THR A 100 14.16 -11.28 20.41
N ASN A 101 13.46 -10.80 19.37
CA ASN A 101 12.24 -10.02 19.51
C ASN A 101 11.02 -10.94 19.73
N PRO A 102 10.12 -10.63 20.67
CA PRO A 102 8.90 -11.43 20.89
C PRO A 102 8.04 -11.62 19.64
N LEU A 103 8.02 -10.65 18.73
CA LEU A 103 7.26 -10.73 17.48
C LEU A 103 7.76 -11.82 16.52
N HIS A 104 9.01 -12.26 16.63
CA HIS A 104 9.52 -13.42 15.89
C HIS A 104 8.75 -14.69 16.25
N ASN A 105 8.65 -14.96 17.55
CA ASN A 105 7.96 -16.15 18.05
C ASN A 105 6.45 -16.03 17.86
N GLU A 106 5.89 -14.83 18.02
CA GLU A 106 4.47 -14.58 17.77
C GLU A 106 4.11 -14.83 16.30
N PHE A 107 4.95 -14.38 15.36
CA PHE A 107 4.76 -14.68 13.94
C PHE A 107 4.77 -16.18 13.65
N LEU A 108 5.77 -16.90 14.13
CA LEU A 108 5.87 -18.35 13.93
C LEU A 108 4.73 -19.11 14.60
N LYS A 109 4.22 -18.64 15.76
CA LYS A 109 3.04 -19.21 16.44
C LYS A 109 1.82 -19.25 15.51
N TYR A 110 1.59 -18.19 14.73
CA TYR A 110 0.40 -18.08 13.87
C TYR A 110 0.65 -18.42 12.40
N ALA A 111 1.90 -18.58 11.96
CA ALA A 111 2.25 -18.84 10.56
C ALA A 111 1.49 -20.03 9.96
N SER A 112 1.40 -21.15 10.68
CA SER A 112 0.68 -22.32 10.20
C SER A 112 -0.83 -22.06 10.04
N CYS A 113 -1.43 -21.33 10.98
CA CYS A 113 -2.83 -20.90 10.85
C CYS A 113 -3.01 -19.99 9.62
N MET A 114 -2.18 -18.97 9.48
CA MET A 114 -2.26 -18.07 8.33
C MET A 114 -2.14 -18.82 6.99
N ASN A 115 -1.30 -19.86 6.93
CA ASN A 115 -1.16 -20.72 5.76
C ASN A 115 -2.37 -21.63 5.48
N LYS A 116 -3.17 -22.00 6.49
CA LYS A 116 -4.44 -22.72 6.31
C LYS A 116 -5.48 -21.86 5.63
N VAL A 117 -5.55 -20.58 5.99
CA VAL A 117 -6.48 -19.59 5.41
C VAL A 117 -5.85 -18.72 4.33
N GLY A 118 -4.65 -19.10 3.86
CA GLY A 118 -3.80 -18.26 3.02
C GLY A 118 -4.46 -17.80 1.73
N ASP A 119 -5.27 -18.64 1.09
CA ASP A 119 -6.01 -18.26 -0.13
C ASP A 119 -7.05 -17.17 0.15
N ALA A 120 -7.71 -17.23 1.32
CA ALA A 120 -8.64 -16.18 1.74
C ALA A 120 -7.90 -14.88 2.04
N LEU A 121 -6.77 -14.94 2.74
CA LEU A 121 -5.94 -13.77 3.04
C LEU A 121 -5.39 -13.12 1.77
N HIS A 122 -4.88 -13.91 0.84
CA HIS A 122 -4.43 -13.44 -0.47
C HIS A 122 -5.57 -12.79 -1.27
N LYS A 123 -6.78 -13.37 -1.23
CA LYS A 123 -7.97 -12.78 -1.85
C LYS A 123 -8.34 -11.44 -1.21
N CYS A 124 -8.30 -11.33 0.12
CA CYS A 124 -8.55 -10.07 0.83
C CYS A 124 -7.53 -9.00 0.42
N MET A 125 -6.24 -9.35 0.35
CA MET A 125 -5.18 -8.43 -0.08
C MET A 125 -5.36 -7.99 -1.55
N LYS A 126 -5.66 -8.92 -2.45
CA LYS A 126 -5.93 -8.60 -3.85
C LYS A 126 -7.12 -7.66 -4.00
N LYS A 127 -8.20 -7.89 -3.23
CA LYS A 127 -9.35 -6.98 -3.18
C LYS A 127 -8.90 -5.59 -2.71
N LEU A 128 -8.10 -5.48 -1.64
CA LEU A 128 -7.58 -4.20 -1.17
C LEU A 128 -6.80 -3.47 -2.26
N THR A 129 -5.83 -4.14 -2.90
CA THR A 129 -5.01 -3.53 -3.97
C THR A 129 -5.87 -2.97 -5.09
N LEU A 130 -6.86 -3.74 -5.57
CA LEU A 130 -7.78 -3.29 -6.62
C LEU A 130 -8.66 -2.13 -6.15
N SER A 131 -9.18 -2.19 -4.93
CA SER A 131 -10.00 -1.10 -4.37
C SER A 131 -9.19 0.18 -4.17
N LEU A 132 -7.91 0.09 -3.82
CA LEU A 132 -7.02 1.25 -3.70
C LEU A 132 -6.66 1.85 -5.06
N ASP A 133 -6.45 1.03 -6.09
CA ASP A 133 -6.21 1.54 -7.46
C ASP A 133 -7.46 2.24 -8.00
N TYR A 134 -8.63 1.69 -7.72
CA TYR A 134 -9.90 2.37 -8.00
C TYR A 134 -10.00 3.70 -7.21
N SER A 135 -9.69 3.70 -5.90
CA SER A 135 -9.68 4.93 -5.11
C SER A 135 -8.69 5.97 -5.61
N ALA A 136 -7.59 5.58 -6.25
CA ALA A 136 -6.68 6.52 -6.89
C ALA A 136 -7.25 7.16 -8.17
N SER A 137 -8.28 6.54 -8.74
CA SER A 137 -8.89 6.94 -10.02
C SER A 137 -10.15 7.81 -9.85
N ILE A 138 -10.67 7.98 -8.63
CA ILE A 138 -11.83 8.84 -8.34
C ILE A 138 -11.42 10.29 -8.02
N GLU A 139 -12.42 11.13 -7.78
CA GLU A 139 -12.27 12.53 -7.38
C GLU A 139 -11.28 12.71 -6.20
N PRO A 140 -10.29 13.61 -6.31
CA PRO A 140 -9.21 13.77 -5.32
C PRO A 140 -9.67 13.88 -3.86
N HIS A 141 -10.75 14.61 -3.60
CA HIS A 141 -11.28 14.83 -2.26
C HIS A 141 -11.91 13.58 -1.62
N LEU A 142 -12.27 12.55 -2.41
CA LEU A 142 -12.84 11.28 -1.94
C LEU A 142 -11.79 10.18 -1.76
N ARG A 143 -10.60 10.33 -2.34
CA ARG A 143 -9.60 9.26 -2.44
C ARG A 143 -9.15 8.73 -1.08
N VAL A 144 -8.86 9.63 -0.14
CA VAL A 144 -8.39 9.28 1.21
C VAL A 144 -9.49 8.59 2.01
N GLY A 145 -10.68 9.21 2.10
CA GLY A 145 -11.82 8.65 2.81
C GLY A 145 -12.19 7.25 2.30
N ARG A 146 -12.28 7.08 0.97
CA ARG A 146 -12.53 5.78 0.34
C ARG A 146 -11.45 4.74 0.66
N SER A 147 -10.17 5.14 0.64
CA SER A 147 -9.06 4.25 0.96
C SER A 147 -9.08 3.79 2.42
N CYS A 148 -9.51 4.65 3.34
CA CYS A 148 -9.74 4.29 4.73
C CYS A 148 -10.83 3.21 4.87
N CYS A 149 -11.94 3.34 4.14
CA CYS A 149 -12.99 2.32 4.11
C CYS A 149 -12.47 0.98 3.56
N ASN A 150 -11.71 1.03 2.45
CA ASN A 150 -11.13 -0.18 1.85
C ASN A 150 -10.19 -0.90 2.83
N PHE A 151 -9.40 -0.16 3.60
CA PHE A 151 -8.52 -0.75 4.61
C PHE A 151 -9.30 -1.36 5.77
N ALA A 152 -10.38 -0.72 6.23
CA ALA A 152 -11.25 -1.29 7.24
C ALA A 152 -11.91 -2.59 6.75
N GLU A 153 -12.41 -2.63 5.51
CA GLU A 153 -12.93 -3.85 4.89
C GLU A 153 -11.87 -4.96 4.80
N TYR A 154 -10.62 -4.58 4.50
CA TYR A 154 -9.50 -5.51 4.45
C TYR A 154 -9.19 -6.14 5.81
N LEU A 155 -9.20 -5.34 6.89
CA LEU A 155 -9.01 -5.84 8.25
C LEU A 155 -10.14 -6.78 8.68
N THR A 156 -11.39 -6.47 8.31
CA THR A 156 -12.54 -7.35 8.58
C THR A 156 -12.43 -8.65 7.77
N CYS A 157 -12.21 -8.57 6.46
CA CYS A 157 -12.05 -9.73 5.58
C CYS A 157 -10.98 -10.71 6.09
N SER A 158 -9.82 -10.16 6.44
CA SER A 158 -8.67 -10.95 6.90
C SER A 158 -8.88 -11.51 8.31
N GLY A 159 -9.43 -10.68 9.20
CA GLY A 159 -9.76 -11.08 10.57
C GLY A 159 -10.81 -12.19 10.63
N ASP A 160 -11.90 -12.06 9.86
CA ASP A 160 -12.98 -13.06 9.82
C ASP A 160 -12.47 -14.41 9.29
N ALA A 161 -11.57 -14.39 8.29
CA ALA A 161 -10.93 -15.60 7.77
C ALA A 161 -10.12 -16.32 8.87
N MET A 162 -9.30 -15.58 9.62
CA MET A 162 -8.54 -16.14 10.75
C MET A 162 -9.43 -16.61 11.89
N LYS A 163 -10.43 -15.81 12.29
CA LYS A 163 -11.35 -16.12 13.39
C LYS A 163 -12.06 -17.44 13.13
N LYS A 164 -12.58 -17.61 11.92
CA LYS A 164 -13.36 -18.79 11.52
C LYS A 164 -12.56 -20.09 11.63
N GLU A 165 -11.28 -20.06 11.26
CA GLU A 165 -10.45 -21.27 11.21
C GLU A 165 -9.64 -21.49 12.51
N CYS A 166 -9.23 -20.41 13.19
CA CYS A 166 -8.21 -20.46 14.24
C CYS A 166 -8.59 -19.74 15.54
N GLY A 167 -9.76 -19.12 15.62
CA GLY A 167 -10.25 -18.45 16.82
C GLY A 167 -9.81 -16.99 16.99
N GLU A 168 -10.29 -16.37 18.07
CA GLU A 168 -10.20 -14.92 18.28
C GLU A 168 -8.78 -14.40 18.51
N GLU A 169 -7.92 -15.19 19.17
CA GLU A 169 -6.52 -14.79 19.40
C GLU A 169 -5.77 -14.63 18.07
N ALA A 170 -6.05 -15.50 17.10
CA ALA A 170 -5.45 -15.47 15.77
C ALA A 170 -6.01 -14.31 14.92
N GLU A 171 -7.30 -14.00 15.07
CA GLU A 171 -7.93 -12.81 14.50
C GLU A 171 -7.26 -11.52 15.01
N GLU A 172 -7.10 -11.40 16.33
CA GLU A 172 -6.52 -10.23 16.98
C GLU A 172 -5.06 -10.04 16.56
N TYR A 173 -4.28 -11.13 16.56
CA TYR A 173 -2.91 -11.13 16.07
C TYR A 173 -2.82 -10.61 14.64
N LEU A 174 -3.65 -11.15 13.72
CA LEU A 174 -3.58 -10.73 12.33
C LEU A 174 -3.96 -9.25 12.17
N LYS A 175 -5.01 -8.78 12.84
CA LYS A 175 -5.39 -7.36 12.81
C LYS A 175 -4.27 -6.45 13.31
N LYS A 176 -3.57 -6.84 14.38
CA LYS A 176 -2.39 -6.12 14.90
C LYS A 176 -1.25 -6.10 13.89
N LEU A 177 -0.89 -7.26 13.32
CA LEU A 177 0.17 -7.35 12.31
C LEU A 177 -0.11 -6.44 11.11
N LEU A 178 -1.34 -6.46 10.59
CA LEU A 178 -1.74 -5.66 9.43
C LEU A 178 -1.75 -4.16 9.74
N THR A 179 -2.19 -3.78 10.93
CA THR A 179 -2.22 -2.38 11.36
C THR A 179 -0.81 -1.85 11.62
N ARG A 180 0.07 -2.62 12.29
CA ARG A 180 1.49 -2.26 12.47
C ARG A 180 2.22 -2.09 11.15
N SER A 181 1.97 -2.99 10.19
CA SER A 181 2.56 -2.93 8.85
C SER A 181 2.18 -1.64 8.10
N ALA A 182 0.95 -1.14 8.30
CA ALA A 182 0.52 0.11 7.71
C ALA A 182 1.14 1.35 8.41
N GLY A 183 1.76 1.16 9.58
CA GLY A 183 2.32 2.21 10.42
C GLY A 183 1.27 3.22 10.90
N ASP A 184 1.74 4.37 11.34
CA ASP A 184 0.88 5.48 11.78
C ASP A 184 0.07 6.11 10.62
N PHE A 185 0.36 5.69 9.38
CA PHE A 185 -0.25 6.26 8.18
C PHE A 185 -1.77 6.16 8.21
N ILE A 186 -2.32 4.99 8.51
CA ILE A 186 -3.78 4.78 8.53
C ILE A 186 -4.40 5.58 9.66
N GLU A 187 -3.76 5.62 10.83
CA GLU A 187 -4.30 6.38 11.96
C GLU A 187 -4.37 7.88 11.65
N ILE A 188 -3.27 8.44 11.11
CA ILE A 188 -3.17 9.85 10.75
C ILE A 188 -4.09 10.20 9.58
N ALA A 189 -4.06 9.41 8.50
CA ALA A 189 -4.83 9.68 7.29
C ALA A 189 -6.33 9.50 7.48
N CYS A 190 -6.75 8.55 8.32
CA CYS A 190 -8.15 8.20 8.49
C CYS A 190 -8.82 8.88 9.68
N ILE A 191 -8.11 9.70 10.48
CA ILE A 191 -8.66 10.34 11.68
C ILE A 191 -9.95 11.12 11.41
N ASN A 192 -10.02 11.83 10.28
CA ASN A 192 -11.17 12.64 9.88
C ASN A 192 -12.21 11.89 9.03
N HIS A 193 -11.95 10.63 8.69
CA HIS A 193 -12.78 9.83 7.78
C HIS A 193 -13.44 8.63 8.48
N ARG A 194 -13.31 8.49 9.81
CA ARG A 194 -13.89 7.38 10.59
C ARG A 194 -15.43 7.34 10.56
N THR A 195 -16.08 8.45 10.20
CA THR A 195 -17.55 8.61 10.23
C THR A 195 -18.15 9.03 8.88
N ASP A 196 -17.35 9.08 7.82
CA ASP A 196 -17.81 9.52 6.51
C ASP A 196 -18.52 8.38 5.76
N PHE A 197 -19.80 8.22 6.06
CA PHE A 197 -20.67 7.24 5.41
C PHE A 197 -20.75 7.43 3.89
N GLU A 198 -20.58 8.66 3.36
CA GLU A 198 -20.60 8.91 1.91
C GLU A 198 -19.32 8.39 1.24
N SER A 199 -18.16 8.58 1.88
CA SER A 199 -16.89 7.99 1.43
C SER A 199 -16.90 6.46 1.40
N CYS A 200 -17.64 5.81 2.30
CA CYS A 200 -17.79 4.35 2.34
C CYS A 200 -18.99 3.79 1.56
N LYS A 201 -19.91 4.64 1.06
CA LYS A 201 -21.18 4.21 0.45
C LYS A 201 -21.07 3.55 -0.91
N SER A 202 -19.92 3.66 -1.57
CA SER A 202 -19.65 2.95 -2.81
C SER A 202 -18.80 1.73 -2.53
N SER A 203 -19.46 0.65 -2.10
CA SER A 203 -18.99 -0.68 -2.49
C SER A 203 -19.27 -0.79 -3.99
N ALA A 204 -18.38 -0.23 -4.81
CA ALA A 204 -18.30 -0.70 -6.18
C ALA A 204 -18.14 -2.22 -6.02
N ASN A 205 -19.11 -2.98 -6.53
CA ASN A 205 -18.88 -4.34 -6.98
C ASN A 205 -17.60 -4.23 -7.81
N VAL A 206 -16.45 -4.51 -7.18
CA VAL A 206 -15.14 -4.26 -7.79
C VAL A 206 -15.20 -5.10 -9.05
N VAL A 207 -15.40 -4.39 -10.15
CA VAL A 207 -15.59 -4.94 -11.47
C VAL A 207 -14.45 -5.93 -11.67
N ASP A 208 -14.77 -7.05 -12.32
CA ASP A 208 -13.82 -8.02 -12.82
C ASP A 208 -12.76 -7.30 -13.68
N MET A 209 -11.78 -6.69 -13.02
CA MET A 209 -10.70 -5.94 -13.63
C MET A 209 -9.55 -6.92 -13.79
N SER A 210 -9.82 -7.92 -14.63
CA SER A 210 -8.93 -8.98 -15.06
C SER A 210 -7.72 -8.47 -15.87
N THR A 211 -7.54 -7.16 -16.00
CA THR A 211 -6.55 -6.54 -16.90
C THR A 211 -5.37 -5.88 -16.20
N THR A 212 -5.42 -5.57 -14.90
CA THR A 212 -4.31 -4.84 -14.24
C THR A 212 -3.49 -5.78 -13.35
N ARG A 213 -2.25 -6.06 -13.77
CA ARG A 213 -1.26 -6.85 -13.00
C ARG A 213 -0.62 -6.02 -11.87
N ILE A 214 -1.42 -5.42 -11.00
CA ILE A 214 -0.88 -4.73 -9.81
C ILE A 214 -0.59 -5.78 -8.75
N THR A 215 0.67 -5.90 -8.38
CA THR A 215 1.13 -6.89 -7.39
C THR A 215 1.40 -6.26 -6.02
N SER A 216 1.58 -4.94 -5.96
CA SER A 216 1.84 -4.21 -4.73
C SER A 216 0.83 -3.09 -4.46
N LEU A 217 0.52 -2.89 -3.18
CA LEU A 217 -0.26 -1.75 -2.71
C LEU A 217 0.49 -0.41 -2.81
N LEU A 218 1.82 -0.41 -2.96
CA LEU A 218 2.61 0.84 -2.97
C LEU A 218 2.33 1.71 -4.21
N SER A 219 2.05 1.10 -5.36
CA SER A 219 1.78 1.83 -6.60
C SER A 219 0.45 2.59 -6.54
N PRO A 220 -0.69 1.98 -6.18
CA PRO A 220 -1.93 2.70 -5.90
C PRO A 220 -1.76 3.83 -4.86
N MET A 221 -1.01 3.59 -3.79
CA MET A 221 -0.82 4.60 -2.73
C MET A 221 -0.02 5.81 -3.19
N ALA A 222 0.99 5.61 -4.06
CA ALA A 222 1.70 6.72 -4.68
C ALA A 222 0.78 7.58 -5.57
N LYS A 223 -0.24 6.97 -6.21
CA LYS A 223 -1.21 7.67 -7.05
C LYS A 223 -2.27 8.44 -6.25
N LEU A 224 -2.70 7.94 -5.08
CA LEU A 224 -3.78 8.55 -4.28
C LEU A 224 -3.60 10.05 -4.05
N VAL A 225 -2.36 10.48 -3.80
CA VAL A 225 -2.00 11.87 -3.49
C VAL A 225 -1.25 12.58 -4.62
N SER A 226 -1.16 11.93 -5.78
CA SER A 226 -0.63 12.57 -6.98
C SER A 226 -1.71 13.49 -7.57
N ALA A 227 -1.32 14.73 -7.87
CA ALA A 227 -2.18 15.76 -8.44
C ALA A 227 -2.52 15.52 -9.93
N GLU A 228 -2.21 14.35 -10.47
CA GLU A 228 -2.64 13.98 -11.82
C GLU A 228 -4.13 13.61 -11.77
N GLY A 229 -4.91 14.60 -12.17
CA GLY A 229 -6.33 14.60 -12.49
C GLY A 229 -6.58 15.79 -13.40
#